data_AF-A0A8J7KLB8-F1
#
_entry.id   AF-A0A8J7KLB8-F1
#
_cell.length_a   1.000
_cell.length_b   1.000
_cell.length_c   1.000
_cell.angle_alpha   90.00
_cell.angle_beta   90.00
_cell.angle_gamma   90.00
#
_symmetry.space_group_name_H-M   'P 1'
#
loop_
_entity.id
_entity.type
_entity.pdbx_description
1 polymer ?
#
loop_
_entity_poly.entity_id
_entity_poly.type
_entity_poly.pdbx_seq_one_letter_code
_entity_poly.pdbx_strand_id
1 'polypeptide(L)'
;MTEYLTTTPIGAVDTAYDDHLGLHRITSLRLESSGNHVYWLEPDTTYQLNHDGYGWTIRGGQWTRARLTFLGSPIWALPTPDGDEQLDQRHTYLLRPAGTGWELWLQQ
;
A
#
# COMPACT_ATOMS: atom_id res chain seq x y z
N MET A 1 22.35 -13.20 -16.33
CA MET A 1 22.07 -13.79 -15.00
C MET A 1 20.90 -13.00 -14.47
N THR A 2 19.69 -13.57 -14.49
CA THR A 2 18.49 -12.86 -14.05
C THR A 2 18.42 -13.05 -12.54
N GLU A 3 18.71 -11.99 -11.78
CA GLU A 3 18.47 -12.00 -10.34
C GLU A 3 16.95 -12.10 -10.14
N TYR A 4 16.51 -13.22 -9.54
CA TYR A 4 15.12 -13.37 -9.13
C TYR A 4 14.96 -12.54 -7.86
N LEU A 5 14.21 -11.44 -7.96
CA LEU A 5 13.83 -10.64 -6.79
C LEU A 5 13.06 -11.55 -5.83
N THR A 6 13.58 -11.72 -4.63
CA THR A 6 12.93 -12.53 -3.59
C THR A 6 11.88 -11.70 -2.90
N THR A 7 10.68 -12.26 -2.71
CA THR A 7 9.62 -11.59 -1.96
C THR A 7 9.16 -12.41 -0.78
N THR A 8 9.02 -11.78 0.39
CA THR A 8 8.64 -12.43 1.65
C THR A 8 7.35 -11.80 2.18
N PRO A 9 6.32 -12.59 2.53
CA PRO A 9 5.10 -12.03 3.11
C PRO A 9 5.38 -11.49 4.51
N ILE A 10 4.86 -10.30 4.80
CA ILE A 10 4.98 -9.63 6.10
C ILE A 10 3.68 -9.82 6.89
N GLY A 11 2.54 -9.58 6.25
CA GLY A 11 1.24 -9.69 6.90
C GLY A 11 0.10 -9.13 6.06
N ALA A 12 -1.11 -9.14 6.63
CA ALA A 12 -2.30 -8.56 6.02
C ALA A 12 -2.32 -7.04 6.16
N VAL A 13 -3.00 -6.37 5.23
CA VAL A 13 -3.24 -4.93 5.26
C VAL A 13 -4.71 -4.70 5.55
N ASP A 14 -5.00 -3.84 6.53
CA ASP A 14 -6.38 -3.52 6.88
C ASP A 14 -7.02 -2.73 5.73
N THR A 15 -7.99 -3.35 5.05
CA THR A 15 -8.73 -2.72 3.96
C THR A 15 -10.24 -2.84 4.16
N ALA A 16 -10.97 -1.82 3.72
CA ALA A 16 -12.42 -1.86 3.58
C ALA A 16 -12.80 -1.98 2.11
N TYR A 17 -13.63 -2.97 1.78
CA TYR A 17 -14.19 -3.15 0.44
C TYR A 17 -15.41 -2.26 0.23
N ASP A 18 -15.56 -1.69 -0.97
CA ASP A 18 -16.76 -0.98 -1.41
C ASP A 18 -17.43 -1.75 -2.53
N ASP A 19 -18.61 -2.32 -2.24
CA ASP A 19 -19.38 -3.15 -3.16
C ASP A 19 -19.84 -2.39 -4.42
N HIS A 20 -20.00 -1.07 -4.36
CA HIS A 20 -20.49 -0.28 -5.50
C HIS A 20 -19.39 0.01 -6.50
N LEU A 21 -18.15 0.17 -6.01
CA LEU A 21 -16.98 0.43 -6.86
C LEU A 21 -16.23 -0.84 -7.23
N GLY A 22 -16.36 -1.91 -6.43
CA GLY A 22 -15.58 -3.13 -6.59
C GLY A 22 -14.10 -2.92 -6.24
N LEU A 23 -13.81 -2.01 -5.31
CA LEU A 23 -12.44 -1.60 -4.97
C LEU A 23 -12.20 -1.65 -3.46
N HIS A 24 -10.94 -1.77 -3.05
CA HIS A 24 -10.54 -1.75 -1.63
C HIS A 24 -9.88 -0.44 -1.26
N ARG A 25 -10.20 0.13 -0.11
CA ARG A 25 -9.39 1.20 0.49
C ARG A 25 -8.59 0.63 1.65
N ILE A 26 -7.32 1.00 1.82
CA ILE A 26 -6.66 0.72 3.10
C ILE A 26 -7.27 1.63 4.16
N THR A 27 -7.67 1.05 5.27
CA THR A 27 -8.39 1.73 6.34
C THR A 27 -7.55 2.87 6.92
N SER A 28 -8.20 3.97 7.32
CA SER A 28 -7.58 5.14 7.96
C SER A 28 -6.60 5.97 7.11
N LEU A 29 -6.27 5.56 5.89
CA LEU A 29 -5.29 6.26 5.05
C LEU A 29 -5.93 6.99 3.87
N ARG A 30 -5.21 7.97 3.31
CA ARG A 30 -5.56 8.71 2.08
C ARG A 30 -4.38 8.71 1.10
N LEU A 31 -4.67 8.88 -0.19
CA LEU A 31 -3.64 9.20 -1.19
C LEU A 31 -3.75 10.66 -1.58
N GLU A 32 -2.69 11.40 -1.32
CA GLU A 32 -2.57 12.78 -1.77
C GLU A 32 -1.72 12.82 -3.03
N SER A 33 -2.38 12.77 -4.19
CA SER A 33 -1.78 13.24 -5.45
C SER A 33 -2.46 14.51 -5.98
N SER A 34 -3.67 14.85 -5.51
CA SER A 34 -4.44 16.01 -6.00
C SER A 34 -5.48 16.57 -5.01
N GLY A 35 -5.36 16.30 -3.70
CA GLY A 35 -6.38 16.66 -2.69
C GLY A 35 -7.27 15.46 -2.28
N ASN A 36 -8.25 15.71 -1.41
CA ASN A 36 -9.12 14.76 -0.66
C ASN A 36 -9.68 13.57 -1.46
N HIS A 37 -8.83 12.64 -1.89
CA HIS A 37 -9.24 11.41 -2.54
C HIS A 37 -8.88 10.23 -1.63
N VAL A 38 -9.93 9.48 -1.27
CA VAL A 38 -9.77 8.13 -0.74
C VAL A 38 -9.18 7.30 -1.86
N TYR A 39 -8.17 6.49 -1.55
CA TYR A 39 -7.57 5.64 -2.55
C TYR A 39 -8.19 4.26 -2.56
N TRP A 40 -8.27 3.73 -3.77
CA TRP A 40 -8.99 2.53 -4.08
C TRP A 40 -8.05 1.60 -4.84
N LEU A 41 -7.57 0.57 -4.16
CA LEU A 41 -6.81 -0.53 -4.74
C LEU A 41 -7.73 -1.31 -5.68
N GLU A 42 -7.31 -1.39 -6.93
CA GLU A 42 -7.95 -2.18 -7.98
C GLU A 42 -7.74 -3.67 -7.67
N PRO A 43 -8.80 -4.49 -7.79
CA PRO A 43 -8.67 -5.94 -7.73
C PRO A 43 -7.55 -6.43 -8.67
N ASP A 44 -6.89 -7.51 -8.27
CA ASP A 44 -5.86 -8.19 -9.06
C ASP A 44 -4.62 -7.34 -9.41
N THR A 45 -4.50 -6.13 -8.87
CA THR A 45 -3.37 -5.23 -9.14
C THR A 45 -2.35 -5.28 -8.02
N THR A 46 -1.09 -5.56 -8.36
CA THR A 46 0.01 -5.40 -7.39
C THR A 46 0.53 -3.97 -7.42
N TYR A 47 0.63 -3.36 -6.25
CA TYR A 47 1.18 -2.02 -6.09
C TYR A 47 2.55 -2.08 -5.41
N GLN A 48 3.43 -1.17 -5.80
CA GLN A 48 4.73 -0.98 -5.18
C GLN A 48 4.68 0.18 -4.20
N LEU A 49 5.21 -0.04 -3.01
CA LEU A 49 5.31 0.92 -1.93
C LEU A 49 6.79 1.22 -1.64
N ASN A 50 7.17 2.50 -1.70
CA ASN A 50 8.53 2.97 -1.49
C ASN A 50 8.55 4.23 -0.63
N HIS A 51 9.56 4.37 0.22
CA HIS A 51 9.80 5.60 0.96
C HIS A 51 10.71 6.54 0.15
N ASP A 52 10.36 7.82 0.09
CA ASP A 52 11.14 8.82 -0.67
C ASP A 52 11.89 9.85 0.20
N GLY A 53 11.96 9.59 1.50
CA GLY A 53 12.56 10.48 2.49
C GLY A 53 11.55 11.45 3.15
N TYR A 54 10.41 11.70 2.50
CA TYR A 54 9.33 12.53 3.06
C TYR A 54 8.13 11.71 3.53
N GLY A 55 8.01 10.48 3.08
CA GLY A 55 6.92 9.57 3.43
C GLY A 55 6.78 8.43 2.43
N TRP A 56 5.79 7.58 2.68
CA TRP A 56 5.50 6.44 1.83
C TRP A 56 4.76 6.84 0.55
N THR A 57 5.22 6.31 -0.57
CA THR A 57 4.61 6.52 -1.90
C THR A 57 4.24 5.20 -2.53
N ILE A 58 3.04 5.15 -3.13
CA ILE A 58 2.52 4.00 -3.84
C ILE A 58 2.57 4.24 -5.36
N ARG A 59 2.82 3.19 -6.13
CA ARG A 59 2.81 3.16 -7.60
C ARG A 59 2.18 1.86 -8.10
N GLY A 60 1.49 1.89 -9.22
CA GLY A 60 0.78 0.74 -9.78
C GLY A 60 -0.66 1.07 -10.16
N GLY A 61 -1.30 0.20 -10.94
CA GLY A 61 -2.63 0.47 -11.50
C GLY A 61 -2.65 1.77 -12.31
N GLN A 62 -3.64 2.61 -12.06
CA GLN A 62 -3.74 3.95 -12.67
C GLN A 62 -2.77 5.00 -12.08
N TRP A 63 -2.03 4.69 -11.01
CA TRP A 63 -1.19 5.68 -10.31
C TRP A 63 0.27 5.60 -10.74
N THR A 64 0.76 6.70 -11.31
CA THR A 64 2.19 6.88 -11.60
C THR A 64 3.01 7.07 -10.32
N ARG A 65 2.50 7.85 -9.36
CA ARG A 65 3.01 8.02 -8.00
C ARG A 65 2.01 8.78 -7.13
N ALA A 66 1.69 8.26 -5.96
CA ALA A 66 0.85 8.94 -4.97
C ALA A 66 1.39 8.76 -3.55
N ARG A 67 1.12 9.69 -2.63
CA ARG A 67 1.64 9.65 -1.25
C ARG A 67 0.59 9.18 -0.25
N LEU A 68 0.97 8.24 0.61
CA LEU A 68 0.13 7.77 1.71
C LEU A 68 0.19 8.73 2.90
N THR A 69 -0.98 9.18 3.36
CA THR A 69 -1.12 10.08 4.50
C THR A 69 -2.24 9.65 5.45
N PHE A 70 -2.11 10.06 6.72
CA PHE A 70 -3.18 10.09 7.70
C PHE A 70 -3.56 11.54 7.93
N LEU A 71 -4.76 11.95 7.50
CA LEU A 71 -5.26 13.33 7.61
C LEU A 71 -4.26 14.39 7.11
N GLY A 72 -3.57 14.13 5.99
CA GLY A 72 -2.57 15.04 5.40
C GLY A 72 -1.17 14.96 6.00
N SER A 73 -0.96 14.15 7.02
CA SER A 73 0.38 13.88 7.58
C SER A 73 0.96 12.60 6.99
N PRO A 74 2.25 12.56 6.60
CA PRO A 74 2.90 11.33 6.16
C PRO A 74 2.79 10.24 7.22
N ILE A 75 2.54 9.01 6.78
CA ILE A 75 2.57 7.85 7.68
C ILE A 75 3.98 7.28 7.80
N TRP A 76 4.23 6.57 8.90
CA TRP A 76 5.48 5.85 9.15
C TRP A 76 5.27 4.36 9.36
N ALA A 77 4.03 3.95 9.61
CA ALA A 77 3.59 2.57 9.78
C ALA A 77 2.32 2.34 8.95
N LEU A 78 2.11 1.11 8.46
CA LEU A 78 0.90 0.70 7.78
C LEU A 78 -0.08 0.08 8.79
N PRO A 79 -1.37 0.40 8.73
CA PRO A 79 -2.36 -0.27 9.56
C PRO A 79 -2.54 -1.72 9.10
N THR A 80 -2.43 -2.65 10.05
CA THR A 80 -2.74 -4.07 9.87
C THR A 80 -3.83 -4.48 10.85
N PRO A 81 -4.52 -5.62 10.64
CA PRO A 81 -5.49 -6.12 11.60
C PRO A 81 -4.95 -6.34 13.02
N ASP A 82 -3.64 -6.57 13.16
CA ASP A 82 -2.97 -6.82 14.45
C ASP A 82 -2.35 -5.55 15.08
N GLY A 83 -2.44 -4.41 14.39
CA GLY A 83 -1.85 -3.12 14.81
C GLY A 83 -1.03 -2.44 13.71
N ASP A 84 -0.42 -1.31 14.02
CA ASP A 84 0.40 -0.57 13.06
C ASP A 84 1.76 -1.27 12.84
N GLU A 85 2.07 -1.64 11.60
CA GLU A 85 3.33 -2.28 11.20
C GLU A 85 4.34 -1.22 10.74
N GLN A 86 5.47 -1.12 11.46
CA GLN A 86 6.52 -0.16 11.14
C GLN A 86 7.41 -0.68 10.00
N LEU A 87 7.48 0.07 8.90
CA LEU A 87 8.24 -0.33 7.72
C LEU A 87 9.64 0.29 7.70
N ASP A 88 10.63 -0.48 7.23
CA ASP A 88 11.98 0.01 6.96
C ASP A 88 12.00 0.78 5.63
N GLN A 89 12.32 2.06 5.72
CA GLN A 89 12.34 3.02 4.61
C GLN A 89 13.35 2.67 3.51
N ARG A 90 14.29 1.77 3.77
CA ARG A 90 15.30 1.34 2.79
C ARG A 90 14.78 0.26 1.84
N HIS A 91 13.66 -0.38 2.18
CA HIS A 91 13.12 -1.47 1.39
C HIS A 91 11.98 -1.03 0.48
N THR A 92 11.81 -1.80 -0.59
CA THR A 92 10.62 -1.78 -1.42
C THR A 92 9.64 -2.81 -0.86
N TYR A 93 8.36 -2.43 -0.81
CA TYR A 93 7.29 -3.34 -0.44
C TYR A 93 6.30 -3.48 -1.59
N LEU A 94 5.58 -4.59 -1.59
CA LEU A 94 4.50 -4.86 -2.53
C LEU A 94 3.20 -5.04 -1.75
N LEU A 95 2.16 -4.36 -2.19
CA LEU A 95 0.78 -4.60 -1.77
C LEU A 95 0.16 -5.51 -2.83
N ARG A 96 -0.22 -6.71 -2.43
CA ARG A 96 -0.74 -7.75 -3.32
C ARG A 96 -2.15 -8.16 -2.92
N PRO A 97 -3.05 -8.43 -3.88
CA PRO A 97 -4.34 -9.02 -3.59
C PRO A 97 -4.13 -10.45 -3.07
N ALA A 98 -4.87 -10.81 -2.02
CA ALA A 98 -4.79 -12.11 -1.36
C ALA A 98 -6.19 -12.57 -0.91
N GLY A 99 -6.80 -13.47 -1.68
CA GLY A 99 -8.18 -13.90 -1.45
C GLY A 99 -9.16 -12.72 -1.53
N THR A 100 -9.84 -12.42 -0.43
CA THR A 100 -10.76 -11.28 -0.32
C THR A 100 -10.12 -10.02 0.30
N GLY A 101 -8.80 -10.01 0.45
CA GLY A 101 -8.08 -8.94 1.13
C GLY A 101 -6.76 -8.61 0.44
N TRP A 102 -5.86 -8.01 1.22
CA TRP A 102 -4.58 -7.52 0.75
C TRP A 102 -3.46 -7.92 1.69
N GLU A 103 -2.31 -8.24 1.13
CA GLU A 103 -1.10 -8.60 1.86
C GLU A 103 0.04 -7.65 1.52
N LEU A 104 0.88 -7.39 2.52
CA LEU A 104 2.14 -6.68 2.39
C LEU A 104 3.29 -7.68 2.26
N TRP A 105 4.14 -7.45 1.27
CA TRP A 105 5.30 -8.30 0.97
C TRP A 105 6.57 -7.44 0.91
N LEU A 106 7.65 -7.89 1.53
CA LEU A 106 8.98 -7.32 1.35
C LEU A 106 9.52 -7.73 -0.02
N GLN A 107 10.09 -6.80 -0.78
CA GLN A 107 10.83 -7.08 -2.01
C GLN A 107 12.32 -6.80 -1.78
N GLN A 108 13.14 -7.85 -1.85
CA GLN A 108 14.59 -7.82 -1.65
C GLN A 108 15.35 -7.91 -2.97
#